data_AF-A0A837LHG3-F1
#
_entry.id   AF-A0A837LHG3-F1
#
_cell.length_a   1.000
_cell.length_b   1.000
_cell.length_c   1.000
_cell.angle_alpha   90.00
_cell.angle_beta   90.00
_cell.angle_gamma   90.00
#
_symmetry.space_group_name_H-M   'P 1'
#
loop_
_entity.id
_entity.type
_entity.pdbx_description
1 polymer ?
#
loop_
_entity_poly.entity_id
_entity_poly.type
_entity_poly.pdbx_seq_one_letter_code
_entity_poly.pdbx_strand_id
1 'polypeptide(L)'
;MPVSNYYQAQPDCYVRFDWGGISLEGEFFSYEEYGRDIDPKWGYIRPFDRAIRQQLIDNLQATHGIDLLTFTSQGDLITCDAFVTHKDLQAAHQVLVESFDFVVESELTTEREHIGNCRIDLIRRQYIVGSNLKGPKESLDNLNAEFLKWVTPFYTPLRYERKWLTKHRKGLLRFGALVAVAVFAYIHYG
;
A
#
# COMPACT_ATOMS: atom_id res chain seq x y z
N MET A 1 -6.71 23.13 -0.49
CA MET A 1 -6.31 22.11 0.50
C MET A 1 -5.50 22.79 1.61
N PRO A 2 -5.84 22.63 2.89
CA PRO A 2 -5.00 23.12 3.98
C PRO A 2 -3.70 22.31 4.04
N VAL A 3 -2.63 22.99 4.47
CA VAL A 3 -1.22 22.56 4.43
C VAL A 3 -0.89 21.36 5.34
N SER A 4 -1.86 20.86 6.11
CA SER A 4 -1.63 19.89 7.19
C SER A 4 -1.71 18.41 6.77
N ASN A 5 -2.08 18.05 5.53
CA ASN A 5 -2.21 16.65 5.09
C ASN A 5 -1.57 16.35 3.70
N TYR A 6 -0.45 17.00 3.36
CA TYR A 6 0.23 16.75 2.06
C TYR A 6 0.76 15.32 1.87
N TYR A 7 0.99 14.59 2.95
CA TYR A 7 1.69 13.31 2.92
C TYR A 7 0.84 12.23 3.56
N GLN A 8 0.14 11.46 2.73
CA GLN A 8 -0.64 10.33 3.18
C GLN A 8 0.14 9.05 2.89
N ALA A 9 0.86 8.57 3.92
CA ALA A 9 1.70 7.41 3.80
C ALA A 9 0.90 6.16 3.48
N GLN A 10 -0.35 6.02 3.93
CA GLN A 10 -1.25 4.90 3.64
C GLN A 10 -2.58 5.41 3.07
N PRO A 11 -3.27 4.63 2.21
CA PRO A 11 -4.62 5.00 1.83
C PRO A 11 -5.54 4.87 3.07
N ASP A 12 -6.67 5.55 3.05
CA ASP A 12 -7.66 5.41 4.13
C ASP A 12 -8.31 4.02 4.06
N CYS A 13 -8.63 3.57 2.85
CA CYS A 13 -9.25 2.28 2.57
C CYS A 13 -8.82 1.77 1.19
N TYR A 14 -9.14 0.51 0.91
CA TYR A 14 -9.18 0.00 -0.45
C TYR A 14 -10.63 -0.06 -0.93
N VAL A 15 -10.82 0.00 -2.25
CA VAL A 15 -12.15 0.00 -2.86
C VAL A 15 -12.21 -0.93 -4.05
N ARG A 16 -13.41 -1.43 -4.32
CA ARG A 16 -13.80 -2.06 -5.58
C ARG A 16 -14.89 -1.22 -6.24
N PHE A 17 -14.79 -1.01 -7.55
CA PHE A 17 -15.71 -0.16 -8.31
C PHE A 17 -15.75 -0.60 -9.77
N ASP A 18 -16.83 -0.26 -10.47
CA ASP A 18 -16.98 -0.59 -11.88
C ASP A 18 -16.73 0.64 -12.76
N TRP A 19 -15.91 0.49 -13.79
CA TRP A 19 -15.67 1.53 -14.79
C TRP A 19 -15.57 0.91 -16.19
N GLY A 20 -16.35 1.44 -17.14
CA GLY A 20 -16.37 0.92 -18.52
C GLY A 20 -16.82 -0.55 -18.62
N GLY A 21 -17.61 -1.04 -17.66
CA GLY A 21 -18.05 -2.44 -17.59
C GLY A 21 -16.98 -3.41 -17.04
N ILE A 22 -15.87 -2.89 -16.53
CA ILE A 22 -14.78 -3.65 -15.91
C ILE A 22 -14.79 -3.37 -14.41
N SER A 23 -14.72 -4.42 -13.60
CA SER A 23 -14.54 -4.29 -12.16
C SER A 23 -13.07 -4.03 -11.86
N LEU A 24 -12.81 -2.94 -11.16
CA LEU A 24 -11.49 -2.43 -10.81
C LEU A 24 -11.34 -2.33 -9.30
N GLU A 25 -10.09 -2.32 -8.85
CA GLU A 25 -9.71 -2.08 -7.46
C GLU A 25 -8.74 -0.91 -7.36
N GLY A 26 -8.74 -0.23 -6.22
CA GLY A 26 -7.87 0.91 -6.00
C GLY A 26 -7.74 1.36 -4.55
N GLU A 27 -6.92 2.38 -4.36
CA GLU A 27 -6.70 3.09 -3.10
C GLU A 27 -7.69 4.24 -2.97
N PHE A 28 -8.34 4.35 -1.82
CA PHE A 28 -9.22 5.47 -1.50
C PHE A 28 -8.54 6.46 -0.54
N PHE A 29 -8.67 7.74 -0.89
CA PHE A 29 -8.20 8.87 -0.10
C PHE A 29 -9.39 9.80 0.17
N SER A 30 -9.75 9.92 1.44
CA SER A 30 -10.85 10.74 1.92
C SER A 30 -10.59 12.23 1.66
N TYR A 31 -11.64 12.95 1.33
CA TYR A 31 -11.59 14.41 1.25
C TYR A 31 -11.93 15.00 2.62
N GLU A 32 -10.94 15.63 3.25
CA GLU A 32 -11.13 16.35 4.51
C GLU A 32 -11.28 17.86 4.27
N GLU A 33 -12.42 18.42 4.70
CA GLU A 33 -12.63 19.87 4.83
C GLU A 33 -12.77 20.24 6.31
N TYR A 34 -11.96 21.18 6.78
CA TYR A 34 -11.88 21.51 8.19
C TYR A 34 -13.23 21.98 8.76
N GLY A 35 -13.74 21.27 9.78
CA GLY A 35 -14.92 21.66 10.54
C GLY A 35 -16.27 21.27 9.91
N ARG A 36 -16.29 20.40 8.89
CA ARG A 36 -17.52 19.78 8.38
C ARG A 36 -17.47 18.27 8.54
N ASP A 37 -18.59 17.71 9.01
CA ASP A 37 -18.85 16.28 8.93
C ASP A 37 -19.19 15.97 7.46
N ILE A 38 -18.20 15.49 6.72
CA ILE A 38 -18.33 15.14 5.31
C ILE A 38 -18.61 13.65 5.22
N ASP A 39 -19.47 13.26 4.29
CA ASP A 39 -19.74 11.86 4.00
C ASP A 39 -18.41 11.09 3.78
N PRO A 40 -18.17 9.98 4.49
CA PRO A 40 -16.92 9.21 4.41
C PRO A 40 -16.63 8.66 3.01
N LYS A 41 -17.61 8.68 2.09
CA LYS A 41 -17.43 8.30 0.69
C LYS A 41 -16.91 9.44 -0.20
N TRP A 42 -16.78 10.66 0.29
CA TRP A 42 -16.22 11.76 -0.49
C TRP A 42 -14.70 11.70 -0.50
N GLY A 43 -14.10 11.67 -1.69
CA GLY A 43 -12.68 11.48 -1.83
C GLY A 43 -12.26 11.16 -3.25
N TYR A 44 -11.12 10.49 -3.34
CA TYR A 44 -10.44 10.17 -4.58
C TYR A 44 -10.04 8.69 -4.60
N ILE A 45 -10.24 8.04 -5.74
CA ILE A 45 -9.87 6.64 -5.95
C ILE A 45 -8.71 6.57 -6.94
N ARG A 46 -7.53 6.15 -6.50
CA ARG A 46 -6.41 5.83 -7.40
C ARG A 46 -6.51 4.36 -7.83
N PRO A 47 -6.79 4.06 -9.11
CA PRO A 47 -6.86 2.68 -9.57
C PRO A 47 -5.47 2.02 -9.54
N PHE A 48 -5.41 0.72 -9.23
CA PHE A 48 -4.14 -0.01 -9.27
C PHE A 48 -3.59 -0.14 -10.69
N ASP A 49 -4.48 -0.16 -11.70
CA ASP A 49 -4.10 -0.23 -13.10
C ASP A 49 -3.31 1.01 -13.54
N ARG A 50 -2.07 0.78 -13.98
CA ARG A 50 -1.15 1.84 -14.40
C ARG A 50 -1.60 2.54 -15.68
N ALA A 51 -2.20 1.83 -16.63
CA ALA A 51 -2.66 2.40 -17.89
C ALA A 51 -3.83 3.36 -17.64
N ILE A 52 -4.76 2.98 -16.74
CA ILE A 52 -5.86 3.86 -16.34
C ILE A 52 -5.31 5.12 -15.65
N ARG A 53 -4.36 4.98 -14.73
CA ARG A 53 -3.70 6.15 -14.10
C ARG A 53 -3.03 7.07 -15.12
N GLN A 54 -2.34 6.51 -16.11
CA GLN A 54 -1.74 7.31 -17.18
C GLN A 54 -2.79 8.05 -17.99
N GLN A 55 -3.91 7.40 -18.33
CA GLN A 55 -5.01 8.03 -19.05
C GLN A 55 -5.63 9.20 -18.28
N LEU A 56 -5.76 9.08 -16.95
CA LEU A 56 -6.25 10.17 -16.10
C LEU A 56 -5.30 11.39 -16.12
N ILE A 57 -3.97 11.14 -16.09
CA ILE A 57 -2.96 12.19 -16.23
C ILE A 57 -3.03 12.83 -17.62
N ASP A 58 -3.20 12.03 -18.67
CA ASP A 58 -3.29 12.54 -20.04
C ASP A 58 -4.54 13.43 -20.20
N ASN A 59 -5.67 13.06 -19.58
CA ASN A 59 -6.89 13.89 -19.54
C ASN A 59 -6.67 15.22 -18.82
N LEU A 60 -5.96 15.21 -17.68
CA LEU A 60 -5.54 16.42 -16.97
C LEU A 60 -4.71 17.31 -17.90
N GLN A 61 -3.68 16.76 -18.54
CA GLN A 61 -2.79 17.50 -19.42
C GLN A 61 -3.53 18.08 -20.64
N ALA A 62 -4.44 17.32 -21.23
CA ALA A 62 -5.26 17.77 -22.35
C ALA A 62 -6.22 18.90 -21.96
N THR A 63 -6.76 18.88 -20.74
CA THR A 63 -7.75 19.86 -20.27
C THR A 63 -7.10 21.15 -19.78
N HIS A 64 -5.97 21.06 -19.06
CA HIS A 64 -5.34 22.21 -18.39
C HIS A 64 -4.07 22.72 -19.07
N GLY A 65 -3.52 21.98 -20.04
CA GLY A 65 -2.29 22.37 -20.74
C GLY A 65 -1.04 22.39 -19.86
N ILE A 66 -1.09 21.75 -18.68
CA ILE A 66 0.03 21.63 -17.76
C ILE A 66 0.42 20.16 -17.61
N ASP A 67 1.71 19.92 -17.41
CA ASP A 67 2.24 18.57 -17.21
C ASP A 67 2.14 18.11 -15.75
N LEU A 68 2.38 16.82 -15.53
CA LEU A 68 2.37 16.20 -14.20
C LEU A 68 3.33 16.89 -13.22
N LEU A 69 4.47 17.38 -13.70
CA LEU A 69 5.47 18.07 -12.86
C LEU A 69 4.92 19.38 -12.31
N THR A 70 4.28 20.17 -13.18
CA THR A 70 3.65 21.43 -12.82
C THR A 70 2.53 21.19 -11.82
N PHE A 71 1.67 20.20 -12.05
CA PHE A 71 0.59 19.85 -11.13
C PHE A 71 1.11 19.38 -9.76
N THR A 72 2.13 18.52 -9.78
CA THR A 72 2.82 18.03 -8.58
C THR A 72 3.43 19.19 -7.78
N SER A 73 3.97 20.22 -8.45
CA SER A 73 4.53 21.42 -7.80
C SER A 73 3.48 22.29 -7.11
N GLN A 74 2.21 22.18 -7.50
CA GLN A 74 1.09 22.86 -6.85
C GLN A 74 0.62 22.14 -5.59
N GLY A 75 1.28 21.04 -5.22
CA GLY A 75 0.97 20.25 -4.03
C GLY A 75 -0.22 19.31 -4.25
N ASP A 76 -0.65 19.12 -5.49
CA ASP A 76 -1.68 18.16 -5.84
C ASP A 76 -1.05 16.87 -6.36
N LEU A 77 -1.03 15.85 -5.50
CA LEU A 77 -0.26 14.62 -5.69
C LEU A 77 -1.15 13.41 -5.99
N ILE A 78 -2.42 13.49 -5.62
CA ILE A 78 -3.39 12.38 -5.69
C ILE A 78 -4.39 12.63 -6.82
N THR A 79 -4.86 13.86 -7.01
CA THR A 79 -6.04 14.07 -7.85
C THR A 79 -5.74 13.95 -9.35
N CYS A 80 -4.47 14.08 -9.75
CA CYS A 80 -4.04 13.99 -11.15
C CYS A 80 -4.18 12.60 -11.78
N ASP A 81 -4.20 11.55 -10.97
CA ASP A 81 -4.31 10.16 -11.43
C ASP A 81 -5.36 9.38 -10.65
N ALA A 82 -6.40 10.07 -10.17
CA ALA A 82 -7.51 9.49 -9.44
C ALA A 82 -8.87 9.82 -10.07
N PHE A 83 -9.81 8.91 -9.86
CA PHE A 83 -11.23 9.20 -9.99
C PHE A 83 -11.70 10.03 -8.81
N VAL A 84 -12.79 10.78 -9.00
CA VAL A 84 -13.46 11.52 -7.93
C VAL A 84 -14.76 10.80 -7.57
N THR A 85 -15.14 10.80 -6.29
CA THR A 85 -16.32 10.07 -5.83
C THR A 85 -17.55 10.93 -5.59
N HIS A 86 -17.40 12.25 -5.64
CA HIS A 86 -18.50 13.18 -5.45
C HIS A 86 -18.48 14.33 -6.46
N LYS A 87 -19.67 14.73 -6.93
CA LYS A 87 -19.83 15.76 -7.97
C LYS A 87 -19.31 17.13 -7.53
N ASP A 88 -19.45 17.47 -6.26
CA ASP A 88 -18.99 18.76 -5.74
C ASP A 88 -17.46 18.86 -5.66
N LEU A 89 -16.75 17.72 -5.69
CA LEU A 89 -15.29 17.67 -5.77
C LEU A 89 -14.79 17.62 -7.21
N GLN A 90 -15.67 17.36 -8.19
CA GLN A 90 -15.29 17.04 -9.55
C GLN A 90 -14.72 18.25 -10.30
N ALA A 91 -13.44 18.19 -10.64
CA ALA A 91 -12.83 19.09 -11.63
C ALA A 91 -13.15 18.65 -13.06
N ALA A 92 -13.00 19.56 -14.03
CA ALA A 92 -13.39 19.33 -15.44
C ALA A 92 -12.71 18.12 -16.13
N HIS A 93 -11.53 17.73 -15.66
CA HIS A 93 -10.75 16.61 -16.20
C HIS A 93 -11.03 15.28 -15.48
N GLN A 94 -11.68 15.33 -14.32
CA GLN A 94 -11.89 14.17 -13.45
C GLN A 94 -13.15 13.41 -13.85
N VAL A 95 -13.03 12.10 -13.77
CA VAL A 95 -14.13 11.17 -14.03
C VAL A 95 -14.77 10.79 -12.70
N LEU A 96 -16.09 10.93 -12.61
CA LEU A 96 -16.89 10.64 -11.43
C LEU A 96 -17.18 9.12 -11.33
N VAL A 97 -16.96 8.55 -10.15
CA VAL A 97 -17.35 7.18 -9.77
C VAL A 97 -18.30 7.27 -8.59
N GLU A 98 -19.60 7.08 -8.84
CA GLU A 98 -20.64 7.22 -7.81
C GLU A 98 -20.85 5.95 -6.98
N SER A 99 -20.48 4.78 -7.53
CA SER A 99 -20.69 3.48 -6.90
C SER A 99 -19.37 2.74 -6.73
N PHE A 100 -19.07 2.44 -5.47
CA PHE A 100 -17.92 1.68 -5.04
C PHE A 100 -18.17 1.13 -3.64
N ASP A 101 -17.47 0.03 -3.34
CA ASP A 101 -17.51 -0.65 -2.05
C ASP A 101 -16.13 -0.61 -1.41
N PHE A 102 -16.09 -0.31 -0.11
CA PHE A 102 -14.86 -0.44 0.67
C PHE A 102 -14.56 -1.91 0.91
N VAL A 103 -13.30 -2.29 0.71
CA VAL A 103 -12.80 -3.66 0.89
C VAL A 103 -11.54 -3.64 1.74
N VAL A 104 -11.30 -4.72 2.47
CA VAL A 104 -10.07 -4.89 3.24
C VAL A 104 -8.94 -5.41 2.35
N GLU A 105 -7.68 -5.17 2.72
CA GLU A 105 -6.52 -5.59 1.90
C GLU A 105 -6.52 -7.09 1.55
N SER A 106 -7.01 -7.94 2.45
CA SER A 106 -7.08 -9.39 2.24
C SER A 106 -8.13 -9.83 1.20
N GLU A 107 -9.05 -8.94 0.83
CA GLU A 107 -10.09 -9.20 -0.17
C GLU A 107 -9.71 -8.67 -1.57
N LEU A 108 -8.56 -8.02 -1.69
CA LEU A 108 -8.03 -7.57 -2.97
C LEU A 108 -7.66 -8.76 -3.84
N THR A 109 -8.13 -8.71 -5.07
CA THR A 109 -7.84 -9.71 -6.11
C THR A 109 -6.69 -9.29 -7.00
N THR A 110 -6.38 -7.98 -7.03
CA THR A 110 -5.25 -7.41 -7.75
C THR A 110 -3.92 -7.95 -7.24
N GLU A 111 -3.03 -8.32 -8.16
CA GLU A 111 -1.71 -8.83 -7.78
C GLU A 111 -0.93 -7.82 -6.94
N ARG A 112 -0.25 -8.32 -5.91
CA ARG A 112 0.53 -7.48 -4.98
C ARG A 112 1.58 -6.62 -5.68
N GLU A 113 2.10 -7.07 -6.81
CA GLU A 113 3.03 -6.29 -7.64
C GLU A 113 2.36 -5.04 -8.22
N HIS A 114 1.14 -5.15 -8.75
CA HIS A 114 0.38 -4.01 -9.28
C HIS A 114 -0.01 -3.01 -8.18
N ILE A 115 -0.46 -3.52 -7.03
CA ILE A 115 -0.70 -2.70 -5.84
C ILE A 115 0.60 -1.98 -5.45
N GLY A 116 1.70 -2.72 -5.31
CA GLY A 116 3.01 -2.15 -4.95
C GLY A 116 3.48 -1.07 -5.93
N ASN A 117 3.30 -1.28 -7.24
CA ASN A 117 3.62 -0.29 -8.26
C ASN A 117 2.79 1.01 -8.12
N CYS A 118 1.50 0.89 -7.80
CA CYS A 118 0.63 2.04 -7.51
C CYS A 118 1.06 2.81 -6.26
N ARG A 119 1.38 2.09 -5.18
CA ARG A 119 1.83 2.62 -3.89
C ARG A 119 3.18 3.34 -4.01
N ILE A 120 4.16 2.66 -4.58
CA ILE A 120 5.53 3.17 -4.75
C ILE A 120 5.53 4.48 -5.56
N ASP A 121 4.72 4.55 -6.61
CA ASP A 121 4.62 5.73 -7.46
C ASP A 121 4.17 6.97 -6.67
N LEU A 122 3.09 6.87 -5.90
CA LEU A 122 2.59 7.99 -5.08
C LEU A 122 3.56 8.35 -3.95
N ILE A 123 4.08 7.36 -3.22
CA ILE A 123 5.00 7.60 -2.10
C ILE A 123 6.27 8.31 -2.60
N ARG A 124 6.82 7.91 -3.74
CA ARG A 124 7.98 8.60 -4.35
C ARG A 124 7.65 10.03 -4.71
N ARG A 125 6.49 10.28 -5.33
CA ARG A 125 6.04 11.63 -5.69
C ARG A 125 5.92 12.51 -4.45
N GLN A 126 5.26 12.01 -3.41
CA GLN A 126 5.12 12.67 -2.10
C GLN A 126 6.47 12.96 -1.45
N TYR A 127 7.39 11.98 -1.45
CA TYR A 127 8.71 12.15 -0.84
C TYR A 127 9.56 13.20 -1.57
N ILE A 128 9.54 13.20 -2.91
CA ILE A 128 10.29 14.18 -3.71
C ILE A 128 9.79 15.60 -3.42
N VAL A 129 8.47 15.81 -3.46
CA VAL A 129 7.87 17.11 -3.17
C VAL A 129 8.17 17.53 -1.74
N GLY A 130 7.96 16.63 -0.77
CA GLY A 130 8.23 16.94 0.63
C GLY A 130 9.69 17.22 0.94
N SER A 131 10.62 16.50 0.32
CA SER A 131 12.05 16.76 0.44
C SER A 131 12.42 18.12 -0.15
N ASN A 132 11.88 18.48 -1.32
CA ASN A 132 12.13 19.77 -1.97
C ASN A 132 11.58 20.95 -1.14
N LEU A 133 10.44 20.76 -0.48
CA LEU A 133 9.81 21.75 0.40
C LEU A 133 10.38 21.75 1.82
N LYS A 134 11.40 20.92 2.12
CA LYS A 134 11.96 20.73 3.47
C LYS A 134 10.86 20.40 4.50
N GLY A 135 9.96 19.49 4.12
CA GLY A 135 8.88 19.01 4.97
C GLY A 135 9.38 18.37 6.28
N PRO A 136 8.49 18.13 7.24
CA PRO A 136 8.85 17.56 8.52
C PRO A 136 9.56 16.22 8.35
N LYS A 137 10.69 16.04 9.05
CA LYS A 137 11.50 14.83 8.96
C LYS A 137 10.69 13.57 9.30
N GLU A 138 9.83 13.65 10.31
CA GLU A 138 8.95 12.56 10.71
C GLU A 138 8.01 12.11 9.58
N SER A 139 7.41 13.05 8.84
CA SER A 139 6.57 12.74 7.68
C SER A 139 7.38 12.05 6.58
N LEU A 140 8.59 12.53 6.29
CA LEU A 140 9.47 11.93 5.27
C LEU A 140 9.96 10.53 5.68
N ASP A 141 10.28 10.34 6.96
CA ASP A 141 10.68 9.05 7.52
C ASP A 141 9.51 8.04 7.44
N ASN A 142 8.28 8.49 7.70
CA ASN A 142 7.07 7.66 7.55
C ASN A 142 6.83 7.23 6.09
N LEU A 143 6.97 8.16 5.13
CA LEU A 143 6.88 7.85 3.69
C LEU A 143 7.96 6.83 3.29
N ASN A 144 9.19 7.02 3.75
CA ASN A 144 10.29 6.12 3.44
C ASN A 144 10.07 4.72 4.07
N ALA A 145 9.57 4.65 5.30
CA ALA A 145 9.24 3.38 5.96
C ALA A 145 8.17 2.61 5.19
N GLU A 146 7.12 3.29 4.71
CA GLU A 146 6.10 2.67 3.87
C GLU A 146 6.68 2.24 2.52
N PHE A 147 7.47 3.09 1.86
CA PHE A 147 8.15 2.75 0.60
C PHE A 147 8.91 1.43 0.71
N LEU A 148 9.70 1.28 1.78
CA LEU A 148 10.49 0.07 2.04
C LEU A 148 9.64 -1.20 2.16
N LYS A 149 8.42 -1.13 2.70
CA LYS A 149 7.51 -2.29 2.76
C LYS A 149 7.12 -2.80 1.37
N TRP A 150 6.97 -1.89 0.41
CA TRP A 150 6.51 -2.22 -0.94
C TRP A 150 7.64 -2.58 -1.90
N VAL A 151 8.84 -2.01 -1.72
CA VAL A 151 10.01 -2.39 -2.55
C VAL A 151 10.75 -3.62 -2.05
N THR A 152 10.62 -3.97 -0.77
CA THR A 152 11.27 -5.17 -0.24
C THR A 152 10.52 -6.39 -0.74
N PRO A 153 11.16 -7.30 -1.49
CA PRO A 153 10.51 -8.52 -1.94
C PRO A 153 9.98 -9.29 -0.72
N PHE A 154 8.71 -9.70 -0.77
CA PHE A 154 8.13 -10.63 0.20
C PHE A 154 8.76 -12.02 -0.02
N TYR A 155 10.04 -12.17 0.34
CA TYR A 155 10.67 -13.47 0.39
C TYR A 155 10.13 -14.17 1.62
N THR A 156 9.05 -14.93 1.46
CA THR A 156 8.79 -16.07 2.33
C THR A 156 9.73 -17.19 1.86
N PRO A 157 10.82 -17.50 2.58
CA PRO A 157 11.57 -18.70 2.25
C PRO A 157 10.65 -19.90 2.42
N LEU A 158 10.19 -20.48 1.31
CA LEU A 158 9.60 -21.83 1.26
C LEU A 158 10.50 -22.89 1.94
N ARG A 159 11.78 -22.56 2.17
CA ARG A 159 12.83 -23.47 2.60
C ARG A 159 13.04 -23.60 4.10
N TYR A 160 12.43 -22.74 4.93
CA TYR A 160 12.68 -22.72 6.39
C TYR A 160 11.47 -23.02 7.27
N GLU A 161 10.47 -23.76 6.78
CA GLU A 161 9.72 -24.67 7.66
C GLU A 161 10.58 -25.89 8.09
N ARG A 162 11.84 -25.66 8.46
CA ARG A 162 12.54 -26.63 9.32
C ARG A 162 12.05 -26.38 10.74
N LYS A 163 10.87 -26.94 11.04
CA LYS A 163 10.38 -27.13 12.41
C LYS A 163 11.58 -27.56 13.27
N TRP A 164 12.00 -26.73 14.22
CA TRP A 164 13.13 -26.97 15.14
C TRP A 164 13.24 -28.45 15.61
N LEU A 165 12.07 -29.08 15.80
CA LEU A 165 11.87 -30.51 16.04
C LEU A 165 12.63 -31.46 15.09
N THR A 166 12.66 -31.23 13.77
CA THR A 166 13.33 -32.15 12.83
C THR A 166 14.86 -32.07 12.90
N LYS A 167 15.43 -30.90 13.22
CA LYS A 167 16.88 -30.73 13.37
C LYS A 167 17.41 -31.38 14.65
N HIS A 168 16.65 -31.30 15.75
CA HIS A 168 17.08 -31.80 17.06
C HIS A 168 16.61 -33.22 17.39
N ARG A 169 15.69 -33.83 16.61
CA ARG A 169 15.19 -35.20 16.83
C ARG A 169 16.30 -36.26 16.90
N LYS A 170 17.32 -36.18 16.03
CA LYS A 170 18.45 -37.13 16.07
C LYS A 170 19.33 -36.93 17.31
N GLY A 171 19.49 -35.69 17.78
CA GLY A 171 20.26 -35.37 18.99
C GLY A 171 19.56 -35.84 20.26
N LEU A 172 18.25 -35.58 20.37
CA LEU A 172 17.40 -36.03 21.47
C LEU A 172 17.33 -37.56 21.57
N LEU A 173 17.19 -38.27 20.43
CA LEU A 173 17.21 -39.73 20.42
C LEU A 173 18.56 -40.32 20.85
N ARG A 174 19.67 -39.71 20.40
CA ARG A 174 21.02 -40.14 20.82
C ARG A 174 21.26 -39.91 22.30
N PHE A 175 20.80 -38.77 22.83
CA PHE A 175 20.91 -38.47 24.26
C PHE A 175 20.06 -39.44 25.09
N GLY A 176 18.81 -39.70 24.68
CA GLY A 176 17.95 -40.68 25.34
C GLY A 176 18.54 -42.10 25.34
N ALA A 177 19.15 -42.53 24.24
CA ALA A 177 19.82 -43.83 24.15
C ALA A 177 21.04 -43.93 25.08
N LEU A 178 21.86 -42.87 25.16
CA LEU A 178 23.01 -42.80 26.08
C LEU A 178 22.59 -42.88 27.54
N VAL A 179 21.54 -42.15 27.92
CA VAL A 179 20.98 -42.20 29.28
C VAL A 179 20.47 -43.60 29.60
N ALA A 180 19.74 -44.24 28.68
CA ALA A 180 19.26 -45.61 28.88
C ALA A 180 20.42 -46.59 29.08
N VAL A 181 21.47 -46.53 28.25
CA VAL A 181 22.66 -47.40 28.40
C VAL A 181 23.36 -47.16 29.73
N ALA A 182 23.52 -45.91 30.15
CA ALA A 182 24.15 -45.58 31.43
C ALA A 182 23.33 -46.12 32.62
N VAL A 183 22.00 -46.01 32.58
CA VAL A 183 21.13 -46.58 33.62
C VAL A 183 21.20 -48.11 33.63
N PHE A 184 21.16 -48.76 32.47
CA PHE A 184 21.31 -50.23 32.39
C PHE A 184 22.67 -50.70 32.91
N ALA A 185 23.75 -50.00 32.57
CA ALA A 185 25.08 -50.31 33.07
C ALA A 185 25.18 -50.14 34.59
N TYR A 186 24.58 -49.07 35.14
CA TYR A 186 24.53 -48.85 36.58
C TYR A 186 23.74 -49.95 37.32
N ILE A 187 22.61 -50.40 36.76
CA ILE A 187 21.82 -51.48 37.35
C ILE A 187 22.52 -52.85 37.25
N HIS A 188 23.30 -53.09 36.21
CA HIS A 188 23.96 -54.39 36.02
C HIS A 188 25.32 -54.53 36.71
N TYR A 189 26.03 -53.42 36.93
CA TYR A 189 27.40 -53.42 37.48
C TYR A 189 27.53 -52.69 38.83
N GLY A 190 26.45 -52.08 39.33
CA GLY A 190 26.35 -51.55 40.69
C GLY A 190 25.65 -52.54 41.62
#